data_AF-A0A4Q0T0F6-F1
#
_entry.id   AF-A0A4Q0T0F6-F1
#
_cell.length_a   1.000
_cell.length_b   1.000
_cell.length_c   1.000
_cell.angle_alpha   90.00
_cell.angle_beta   90.00
_cell.angle_gamma   90.00
#
_symmetry.space_group_name_H-M   'P 1'
#
loop_
_entity.id
_entity.type
_entity.pdbx_description
1 polymer ?
#
loop_
_entity_poly.entity_id
_entity_poly.type
_entity_poly.pdbx_seq_one_letter_code
_entity_poly.pdbx_strand_id
1 'polypeptide(L)'
;MEHFDVILVLARIALDAEGSRSVQQIERLRDLLKASDADQSAKLNRLLNRAGRKHTMAPLAMNEMRLTADAVRRQLSGEVLLPSTPYPTDRETGTPLARVIFPTAASEAAPILNESLAMAIGDLLAEWKRTEDLAKVGAKPHMRCLLYGQPGVGKTKLARYLAAQMGLPCVEARLDGLMSSFLGTTARNIGALFDFANRYRCVLFLDEFDALAKARDDAQEIGEIKRVVNALLQSLDARNGVGVTLAATNHEHLLDAAVWRRFDSRIAIPVPDQDARAILLTNFLKPLPVAAADLQLLVWATESMSGADIEMLVEAGKRFLVLRVEQTAEASTNETRPFQRVDGGLILEALRRQAVLNVRIFHADRADLLMGPKDRLAKALDEAGFNQTDIGRLFGLSQSAVSRRKKRGEASEPRTEEMVHG
;
A
#
# COMPACT_ATOMS: atom_id res chain seq x y z
N MET A 1 -10.64 33.36 19.38
CA MET A 1 -11.79 32.91 20.22
C MET A 1 -11.31 32.33 21.55
N GLU A 2 -12.04 32.60 22.64
CA GLU A 2 -11.66 32.32 24.04
C GLU A 2 -11.65 30.82 24.44
N HIS A 3 -12.37 29.96 23.69
CA HIS A 3 -12.42 28.50 23.94
C HIS A 3 -12.08 27.67 22.69
N PHE A 4 -11.17 28.18 21.87
CA PHE A 4 -10.84 27.57 20.58
C PHE A 4 -10.29 26.14 20.69
N ASP A 5 -9.57 25.80 21.76
CA ASP A 5 -9.03 24.45 21.95
C ASP A 5 -10.14 23.39 22.10
N VAL A 6 -11.26 23.75 22.73
CA VAL A 6 -12.44 22.87 22.83
C VAL A 6 -13.05 22.65 21.44
N ILE A 7 -13.17 23.72 20.65
CA ILE A 7 -13.65 23.66 19.27
C ILE A 7 -12.73 22.80 18.40
N LEU A 8 -11.41 22.90 18.60
CA LEU A 8 -10.42 22.10 17.87
C LEU A 8 -10.54 20.59 18.20
N VAL A 9 -10.82 20.25 19.46
CA VAL A 9 -11.08 18.85 19.86
C VAL A 9 -12.39 18.35 19.26
N LEU A 10 -13.46 19.15 19.30
CA LEU A 10 -14.74 18.79 18.66
C LEU A 10 -14.60 18.62 17.15
N ALA A 11 -13.83 19.50 16.49
CA ALA A 11 -13.53 19.40 15.06
C ALA A 11 -12.76 18.11 14.73
N ARG A 12 -11.80 17.70 15.58
CA ARG A 12 -11.09 16.42 15.43
C ARG A 12 -12.05 15.23 15.51
N ILE A 13 -12.90 15.20 16.53
CA ILE A 13 -13.90 14.13 16.71
C ILE A 13 -14.87 14.09 15.53
N ALA A 14 -15.32 15.25 15.04
CA ALA A 14 -16.26 15.34 13.94
C ALA A 14 -15.66 14.90 12.59
N LEU A 15 -14.36 15.14 12.37
CA LEU A 15 -13.65 14.64 11.18
C LEU A 15 -13.34 13.15 11.25
N ASP A 16 -13.11 12.62 12.46
CA ASP A 16 -12.92 11.18 12.67
C ASP A 16 -14.21 10.37 12.46
N ALA A 17 -15.38 11.01 12.50
CA ALA A 17 -16.69 10.40 12.27
C ALA A 17 -17.13 10.35 10.77
N GLU A 18 -16.23 10.64 9.83
CA GLU A 18 -16.41 10.47 8.36
C GLU A 18 -17.60 11.20 7.70
N GLY A 19 -18.14 12.26 8.32
CA GLY A 19 -19.26 13.03 7.76
C GLY A 19 -18.82 14.14 6.78
N SER A 20 -19.29 14.11 5.53
CA SER A 20 -19.01 15.16 4.50
C SER A 20 -19.47 16.57 4.93
N ARG A 21 -20.55 16.65 5.72
CA ARG A 21 -21.06 17.91 6.26
C ARG A 21 -20.16 18.50 7.34
N SER A 22 -19.49 17.66 8.13
CA SER A 22 -18.57 18.09 9.18
C SER A 22 -17.36 18.81 8.59
N VAL A 23 -16.81 18.27 7.49
CA VAL A 23 -15.69 18.88 6.75
C VAL A 23 -16.07 20.28 6.27
N GLN A 24 -17.22 20.43 5.59
CA GLN A 24 -17.68 21.72 5.07
C GLN A 24 -17.89 22.77 6.17
N GLN A 25 -18.43 22.39 7.34
CA GLN A 25 -18.60 23.33 8.45
C GLN A 25 -17.26 23.76 9.05
N ILE A 26 -16.28 22.86 9.11
CA ILE A 26 -14.94 23.15 9.63
C ILE A 26 -14.15 24.01 8.63
N GLU A 27 -14.29 23.80 7.32
CA GLU A 27 -13.73 24.68 6.28
C GLU A 27 -14.33 26.08 6.35
N ARG A 28 -15.65 26.19 6.51
CA ARG A 28 -16.34 27.47 6.68
C ARG A 28 -15.87 28.19 7.94
N LEU A 29 -15.71 27.46 9.06
CA LEU A 29 -15.19 28.02 10.31
C LEU A 29 -13.75 28.55 10.14
N ARG A 30 -12.89 27.78 9.46
CA ARG A 30 -11.53 28.21 9.12
C ARG A 30 -11.54 29.50 8.30
N ASP A 31 -12.39 29.59 7.28
CA ASP A 31 -12.42 30.73 6.37
C ASP A 31 -12.94 32.00 7.04
N LEU A 32 -13.90 31.87 7.96
CA LEU A 32 -14.32 32.99 8.84
C LEU A 32 -13.19 33.42 9.78
N LEU A 33 -12.40 32.47 10.29
CA LEU A 33 -11.28 32.77 11.18
C LEU A 33 -10.07 33.37 10.46
N LYS A 34 -9.89 33.19 9.15
CA LYS A 34 -8.78 33.80 8.39
C LYS A 34 -8.73 35.33 8.55
N ALA A 35 -9.88 35.98 8.66
CA ALA A 35 -9.97 37.43 8.81
C ALA A 35 -9.80 37.92 10.25
N SER A 36 -10.03 37.05 11.24
CA SER A 36 -10.12 37.44 12.66
C SER A 36 -8.94 36.95 13.50
N ASP A 37 -8.41 35.75 13.22
CA ASP A 37 -7.32 35.11 13.97
C ASP A 37 -6.57 34.09 13.09
N ALA A 38 -5.42 34.52 12.57
CA ALA A 38 -4.63 33.74 11.63
C ALA A 38 -4.03 32.45 12.22
N ASP A 39 -3.70 32.44 13.52
CA ASP A 39 -3.14 31.25 14.19
C ASP A 39 -4.21 30.18 14.39
N GLN A 40 -5.42 30.58 14.79
CA GLN A 40 -6.56 29.67 14.91
C GLN A 40 -6.96 29.09 13.54
N SER A 41 -6.99 29.91 12.50
CA SER A 41 -7.22 29.43 11.13
C SER A 41 -6.14 28.44 10.67
N ALA A 42 -4.87 28.71 10.95
CA ALA A 42 -3.76 27.81 10.63
C ALA A 42 -3.89 26.45 11.34
N LYS A 43 -4.32 26.42 12.61
CA LYS A 43 -4.57 25.18 13.36
C LYS A 43 -5.70 24.35 12.76
N LEU A 44 -6.81 24.96 12.35
CA LEU A 44 -7.89 24.25 11.65
C LEU A 44 -7.44 23.76 10.26
N ASN A 45 -6.65 24.55 9.53
CA ASN A 45 -6.07 24.13 8.25
C ASN A 45 -5.19 22.89 8.40
N ARG A 46 -4.30 22.86 9.39
CA ARG A 46 -3.47 21.67 9.67
C ARG A 46 -4.34 20.45 10.01
N LEU A 47 -5.42 20.67 10.74
CA LEU A 47 -6.35 19.61 11.15
C LEU A 47 -7.17 19.07 9.97
N LEU A 48 -7.67 19.95 9.09
CA LEU A 48 -8.34 19.60 7.84
C LEU A 48 -7.40 18.85 6.90
N ASN A 49 -6.17 19.33 6.72
CA ASN A 49 -5.17 18.65 5.90
C ASN A 49 -4.83 17.27 6.47
N ARG A 50 -4.73 17.14 7.81
CA ARG A 50 -4.50 15.84 8.47
C ARG A 50 -5.67 14.88 8.33
N ALA A 51 -6.91 15.39 8.38
CA ALA A 51 -8.10 14.56 8.15
C ALA A 51 -8.25 14.16 6.68
N GLY A 52 -7.91 15.05 5.75
CA GLY A 52 -7.75 14.74 4.33
C GLY A 52 -6.76 13.58 4.15
N ARG A 53 -5.60 13.63 4.82
CA ARG A 53 -4.57 12.58 4.78
C ARG A 53 -4.99 11.19 5.27
N LYS A 54 -6.17 10.99 5.87
CA LYS A 54 -6.72 9.64 6.11
C LYS A 54 -7.28 9.06 4.80
N HIS A 55 -6.43 8.95 3.78
CA HIS A 55 -6.81 8.39 2.49
C HIS A 55 -6.71 6.85 2.51
N THR A 56 -7.56 6.21 3.30
CA THR A 56 -8.20 4.99 2.77
C THR A 56 -9.10 5.49 1.66
N MET A 57 -8.84 5.13 0.39
CA MET A 57 -9.85 5.35 -0.65
C MET A 57 -11.10 4.63 -0.16
N ALA A 58 -12.14 5.35 0.26
CA ALA A 58 -13.38 4.66 0.58
C ALA A 58 -13.78 3.87 -0.69
N PRO A 59 -14.19 2.60 -0.60
CA PRO A 59 -14.85 1.97 -1.72
C PRO A 59 -15.99 2.91 -2.13
N LEU A 60 -16.07 3.28 -3.42
CA LEU A 60 -17.15 4.14 -3.92
C LEU A 60 -18.47 3.58 -3.38
N ALA A 61 -19.35 4.46 -2.88
CA ALA A 61 -20.65 4.02 -2.40
C ALA A 61 -21.32 3.16 -3.48
N MET A 62 -21.98 2.04 -3.10
CA MET A 62 -22.51 1.04 -4.07
C MET A 62 -23.28 1.65 -5.26
N ASN A 63 -23.97 2.77 -5.06
CA ASN A 63 -24.66 3.50 -6.12
C ASN A 63 -23.71 4.17 -7.12
N GLU A 64 -22.63 4.80 -6.65
CA GLU A 64 -21.59 5.35 -7.51
C GLU A 64 -20.84 4.25 -8.25
N MET A 65 -20.57 3.11 -7.60
CA MET A 65 -19.97 1.95 -8.24
C MET A 65 -20.86 1.40 -9.37
N ARG A 66 -22.19 1.33 -9.18
CA ARG A 66 -23.14 0.95 -10.24
C ARG A 66 -23.18 1.94 -11.39
N LEU A 67 -23.27 3.25 -11.10
CA LEU A 67 -23.28 4.29 -12.14
C LEU A 67 -21.96 4.31 -12.94
N THR A 68 -20.85 4.12 -12.24
CA THR A 68 -19.51 3.97 -12.83
C THR A 68 -19.46 2.75 -13.74
N ALA A 69 -19.93 1.60 -13.24
CA ALA A 69 -19.97 0.35 -13.99
C ALA A 69 -20.84 0.47 -15.25
N ASP A 70 -22.00 1.10 -15.14
CA ASP A 70 -22.91 1.25 -16.28
C ASP A 70 -22.34 2.21 -17.35
N ALA A 71 -21.66 3.28 -16.96
CA ALA A 71 -20.97 4.18 -17.89
C ALA A 71 -19.84 3.46 -18.64
N VAL A 72 -18.97 2.75 -17.91
CA VAL A 72 -17.86 1.99 -18.50
C VAL A 72 -18.37 0.84 -19.39
N ARG A 73 -19.41 0.11 -18.95
CA ARG A 73 -19.98 -1.03 -19.69
C ARG A 73 -20.64 -0.62 -21.01
N ARG A 74 -21.21 0.59 -21.10
CA ARG A 74 -21.79 1.08 -22.35
C ARG A 74 -20.74 1.38 -23.42
N GLN A 75 -19.50 1.61 -23.00
CA GLN A 75 -18.41 2.05 -23.87
C GLN A 75 -17.53 0.91 -24.36
N LEU A 76 -17.37 -0.15 -23.56
CA LEU A 76 -16.61 -1.33 -23.99
C LEU A 76 -17.38 -2.14 -25.04
N SER A 77 -16.74 -2.36 -26.18
CA SER A 77 -17.19 -3.34 -27.17
C SER A 77 -16.97 -4.76 -26.62
N GLY A 78 -18.00 -5.60 -26.66
CA GLY A 78 -17.90 -6.99 -26.22
C GLY A 78 -19.16 -7.53 -25.57
N GLU A 79 -19.23 -8.85 -25.48
CA GLU A 79 -20.28 -9.58 -24.78
C GLU A 79 -20.12 -9.44 -23.25
N VAL A 80 -21.19 -9.68 -22.50
CA VAL A 80 -21.11 -9.73 -21.03
C VAL A 80 -20.49 -11.07 -20.63
N LEU A 81 -19.40 -11.04 -19.85
CA LEU A 81 -18.81 -12.25 -19.29
C LEU A 81 -19.67 -12.77 -18.14
N LEU A 82 -20.08 -14.03 -18.20
CA LEU A 82 -20.90 -14.68 -17.18
C LEU A 82 -20.04 -15.69 -16.38
N PRO A 83 -20.40 -15.99 -15.11
CA PRO A 83 -19.71 -17.02 -14.33
C PRO A 83 -19.73 -18.42 -14.95
N SER A 84 -20.70 -18.69 -15.82
CA SER A 84 -20.84 -19.95 -16.56
C SER A 84 -20.07 -19.99 -17.88
N THR A 85 -19.42 -18.89 -18.28
CA THR A 85 -18.68 -18.82 -19.54
C THR A 85 -17.45 -19.73 -19.48
N PRO A 86 -17.22 -20.62 -20.46
CA PRO A 86 -16.04 -21.48 -20.48
C PRO A 86 -14.77 -20.64 -20.66
N TYR A 87 -13.79 -20.86 -19.78
CA TYR A 87 -12.50 -20.16 -19.83
C TYR A 87 -11.57 -20.78 -20.87
N PRO A 88 -10.67 -19.98 -21.46
CA PRO A 88 -9.70 -20.50 -22.42
C PRO A 88 -8.75 -21.44 -21.69
N THR A 89 -8.49 -22.59 -22.31
CA THR A 89 -7.57 -23.61 -21.80
C THR A 89 -6.46 -23.87 -22.83
N ASP A 90 -5.31 -24.29 -22.33
CA ASP A 90 -4.26 -24.85 -23.15
C ASP A 90 -4.78 -26.12 -23.85
N ARG A 91 -4.54 -26.24 -25.16
CA ARG A 91 -5.07 -27.37 -25.95
C ARG A 91 -4.31 -28.67 -25.68
N GLU A 92 -3.10 -28.60 -25.16
CA GLU A 92 -2.27 -29.77 -24.87
C GLU A 92 -2.53 -30.31 -23.46
N THR A 93 -2.52 -29.44 -22.46
CA THR A 93 -2.64 -29.84 -21.05
C THR A 93 -4.05 -29.70 -20.48
N GLY A 94 -4.94 -28.95 -21.13
CA GLY A 94 -6.25 -28.58 -20.59
C GLY A 94 -6.19 -27.56 -19.45
N THR A 95 -5.00 -27.03 -19.13
CA THR A 95 -4.80 -26.06 -18.04
C THR A 95 -5.49 -24.74 -18.38
N PRO A 96 -6.29 -24.15 -17.47
CA PRO A 96 -6.88 -22.83 -17.69
C PRO A 96 -5.82 -21.74 -17.88
N LEU A 97 -5.96 -20.93 -18.93
CA LEU A 97 -5.05 -19.81 -19.23
C LEU A 97 -5.34 -18.56 -18.37
N ALA A 98 -6.52 -18.51 -17.75
CA ALA A 98 -6.94 -17.41 -16.91
C ALA A 98 -7.80 -17.88 -15.73
N ARG A 99 -7.84 -17.04 -14.71
CA ARG A 99 -8.86 -17.03 -13.66
C ARG A 99 -9.69 -15.76 -13.82
N VAL A 100 -11.00 -15.85 -13.56
CA VAL A 100 -11.87 -14.67 -13.59
C VAL A 100 -12.33 -14.33 -12.18
N ILE A 101 -12.17 -13.07 -11.80
CA ILE A 101 -12.66 -12.50 -10.55
C ILE A 101 -13.79 -11.54 -10.92
N PHE A 102 -15.02 -11.89 -10.53
CA PHE A 102 -16.18 -11.04 -10.74
C PHE A 102 -16.27 -9.98 -9.65
N PRO A 103 -16.70 -8.75 -9.97
CA PRO A 103 -16.93 -7.72 -8.98
C PRO A 103 -18.07 -8.16 -8.04
N THR A 104 -17.76 -8.39 -6.77
CA THR A 104 -18.75 -8.71 -5.74
C THR A 104 -19.09 -7.48 -4.89
N ALA A 105 -20.24 -7.51 -4.20
CA ALA A 105 -20.67 -6.46 -3.28
C ALA A 105 -19.66 -6.19 -2.15
N ALA A 106 -18.88 -7.21 -1.75
CA ALA A 106 -17.70 -7.07 -0.92
C ALA A 106 -16.50 -6.72 -1.81
N SER A 107 -16.50 -5.51 -2.36
CA SER A 107 -15.37 -4.97 -3.12
C SER A 107 -14.08 -5.16 -2.32
N GLU A 108 -12.98 -5.50 -3.00
CA GLU A 108 -11.67 -5.51 -2.34
C GLU A 108 -11.47 -4.19 -1.59
N ALA A 109 -11.07 -4.31 -0.32
CA ALA A 109 -10.76 -3.15 0.50
C ALA A 109 -9.72 -2.31 -0.24
N ALA A 110 -9.96 -1.00 -0.29
CA ALA A 110 -9.10 -0.13 -1.07
C ALA A 110 -7.62 -0.27 -0.72
N PRO A 111 -6.74 -0.18 -1.72
CA PRO A 111 -5.32 -0.15 -1.47
C PRO A 111 -4.99 1.11 -0.68
N ILE A 112 -4.01 0.97 0.22
CA ILE A 112 -3.44 2.11 0.95
C ILE A 112 -2.31 2.64 0.08
N LEU A 113 -2.47 3.86 -0.41
CA LEU A 113 -1.56 4.51 -1.34
C LEU A 113 -1.11 5.84 -0.73
N ASN A 114 0.05 6.34 -1.15
CA ASN A 114 0.46 7.71 -0.84
C ASN A 114 -0.46 8.72 -1.56
N GLU A 115 -0.52 9.94 -1.03
CA GLU A 115 -1.46 11.00 -1.46
C GLU A 115 -1.38 11.26 -2.97
N SER A 116 -0.18 11.46 -3.49
CA SER A 116 0.02 11.75 -4.92
C SER A 116 -0.45 10.62 -5.84
N LEU A 117 -0.20 9.36 -5.45
CA LEU A 117 -0.64 8.21 -6.24
C LEU A 117 -2.14 8.00 -6.13
N ALA A 118 -2.72 8.20 -4.95
CA ALA A 118 -4.17 8.12 -4.77
C ALA A 118 -4.91 9.13 -5.65
N MET A 119 -4.42 10.37 -5.74
CA MET A 119 -4.97 11.39 -6.64
C MET A 119 -4.85 10.97 -8.11
N ALA A 120 -3.66 10.54 -8.55
CA ALA A 120 -3.44 10.11 -9.94
C ALA A 120 -4.31 8.91 -10.34
N ILE A 121 -4.50 7.95 -9.43
CA ILE A 121 -5.42 6.82 -9.63
C ILE A 121 -6.89 7.28 -9.66
N GLY A 122 -7.26 8.25 -8.83
CA GLY A 122 -8.58 8.88 -8.86
C GLY A 122 -8.87 9.54 -10.20
N ASP A 123 -7.90 10.27 -10.75
CA ASP A 123 -8.00 10.90 -12.07
C ASP A 123 -8.14 9.87 -13.19
N LEU A 124 -7.36 8.79 -13.15
CA LEU A 124 -7.47 7.67 -14.11
C LEU A 124 -8.86 7.01 -14.05
N LEU A 125 -9.41 6.79 -12.85
CA LEU A 125 -10.77 6.28 -12.69
C LEU A 125 -11.82 7.27 -13.22
N ALA A 126 -11.63 8.57 -13.02
CA ALA A 126 -12.51 9.61 -13.55
C ALA A 126 -12.45 9.67 -15.09
N GLU A 127 -11.27 9.45 -15.66
CA GLU A 127 -11.04 9.37 -17.10
C GLU A 127 -11.87 8.24 -17.72
N TRP A 128 -11.84 7.05 -17.13
CA TRP A 128 -12.65 5.91 -17.57
C TRP A 128 -14.16 6.13 -17.38
N LYS A 129 -14.58 7.01 -16.47
CA LYS A 129 -15.99 7.38 -16.31
C LYS A 129 -16.46 8.38 -17.36
N ARG A 130 -15.59 9.31 -17.76
CA ARG A 130 -15.95 10.48 -18.58
C ARG A 130 -15.47 10.38 -20.03
N THR A 131 -15.41 9.17 -20.60
CA THR A 131 -14.86 9.01 -21.95
C THR A 131 -15.67 9.72 -23.04
N GLU A 132 -17.00 9.89 -22.87
CA GLU A 132 -17.82 10.70 -23.78
C GLU A 132 -17.39 12.17 -23.80
N ASP A 133 -17.02 12.72 -22.65
CA ASP A 133 -16.52 14.10 -22.56
C ASP A 133 -15.11 14.22 -23.13
N LEU A 134 -14.26 13.20 -22.93
CA LEU A 134 -12.95 13.12 -23.59
C LEU A 134 -13.10 13.07 -25.11
N ALA A 135 -14.05 12.29 -25.63
CA ALA A 135 -14.31 12.18 -27.06
C ALA A 135 -14.73 13.53 -27.67
N LYS A 136 -15.52 14.35 -26.96
CA LYS A 136 -15.91 15.71 -27.40
C LYS A 136 -14.71 16.64 -27.63
N VAL A 137 -13.62 16.44 -26.89
CA VAL A 137 -12.37 17.20 -27.04
C VAL A 137 -11.30 16.47 -27.87
N GLY A 138 -11.65 15.34 -28.50
CA GLY A 138 -10.74 14.53 -29.31
C GLY A 138 -9.71 13.73 -28.51
N ALA A 139 -9.87 13.63 -27.19
CA ALA A 139 -9.02 12.82 -26.32
C ALA A 139 -9.55 11.38 -26.23
N LYS A 140 -8.63 10.43 -26.03
CA LYS A 140 -8.96 9.02 -25.79
C LYS A 140 -8.52 8.63 -24.38
N PRO A 141 -9.29 7.80 -23.68
CA PRO A 141 -8.91 7.36 -22.36
C PRO A 141 -7.70 6.40 -22.41
N HIS A 142 -6.88 6.37 -21.37
CA HIS A 142 -5.78 5.40 -21.22
C HIS A 142 -6.34 3.98 -21.03
N MET A 143 -6.15 3.09 -22.01
CA MET A 143 -6.71 1.73 -21.93
C MET A 143 -5.67 0.71 -21.45
N ARG A 144 -4.37 1.02 -21.57
CA ARG A 144 -3.27 0.11 -21.23
C ARG A 144 -2.41 0.74 -20.14
N CYS A 145 -2.43 0.15 -18.95
CA CYS A 145 -1.65 0.63 -17.80
C CYS A 145 -0.63 -0.42 -17.33
N LEU A 146 0.62 -0.01 -17.15
CA LEU A 146 1.68 -0.83 -16.56
C LEU A 146 1.96 -0.36 -15.13
N LEU A 147 1.74 -1.23 -14.15
CA LEU A 147 2.09 -1.06 -12.76
C LEU A 147 3.49 -1.64 -12.52
N TYR A 148 4.42 -0.86 -11.98
CA TYR A 148 5.77 -1.33 -11.68
C TYR A 148 6.28 -0.82 -10.35
N GLY A 149 7.24 -1.53 -9.77
CA GLY A 149 7.83 -1.21 -8.46
C GLY A 149 8.24 -2.46 -7.72
N GLN A 150 8.71 -2.30 -6.48
CA GLN A 150 9.22 -3.42 -5.68
C GLN A 150 8.14 -4.49 -5.39
N PRO A 151 8.53 -5.75 -5.15
CA PRO A 151 7.62 -6.78 -4.64
C PRO A 151 6.90 -6.32 -3.37
N GLY A 152 5.65 -6.77 -3.19
CA GLY A 152 4.93 -6.53 -1.93
C GLY A 152 4.32 -5.14 -1.72
N VAL A 153 4.42 -4.21 -2.69
CA VAL A 153 3.80 -2.87 -2.62
C VAL A 153 2.31 -2.84 -2.99
N GLY A 154 1.71 -3.98 -3.35
CA GLY A 154 0.27 -4.07 -3.61
C GLY A 154 -0.19 -3.83 -5.06
N LYS A 155 0.69 -4.04 -6.06
CA LYS A 155 0.34 -3.93 -7.50
C LYS A 155 -0.88 -4.77 -7.88
N THR A 156 -0.88 -6.05 -7.53
CA THR A 156 -1.98 -6.99 -7.79
C THR A 156 -3.28 -6.55 -7.14
N LYS A 157 -3.21 -6.06 -5.89
CA LYS A 157 -4.37 -5.53 -5.15
C LYS A 157 -4.92 -4.26 -5.82
N LEU A 158 -4.05 -3.36 -6.27
CA LEU A 158 -4.47 -2.16 -7.00
C LEU A 158 -5.16 -2.54 -8.31
N ALA A 159 -4.63 -3.49 -9.09
CA ALA A 159 -5.24 -3.90 -10.34
C ALA A 159 -6.66 -4.48 -10.16
N ARG A 160 -6.84 -5.35 -9.15
CA ARG A 160 -8.16 -5.91 -8.81
C ARG A 160 -9.11 -4.85 -8.28
N TYR A 161 -8.62 -3.93 -7.45
CA TYR A 161 -9.40 -2.77 -6.99
C TYR A 161 -9.88 -1.92 -8.17
N LEU A 162 -9.02 -1.59 -9.14
CA LEU A 162 -9.39 -0.82 -10.33
C LEU A 162 -10.49 -1.53 -11.14
N ALA A 163 -10.35 -2.83 -11.39
CA ALA A 163 -11.37 -3.62 -12.09
C ALA A 163 -12.71 -3.61 -11.33
N ALA A 164 -12.67 -3.74 -10.00
CA ALA A 164 -13.86 -3.64 -9.16
C ALA A 164 -14.49 -2.24 -9.26
N GLN A 165 -13.72 -1.16 -9.17
CA GLN A 165 -14.24 0.21 -9.29
C GLN A 165 -14.91 0.47 -10.66
N MET A 166 -14.42 -0.17 -11.72
CA MET A 166 -15.06 -0.15 -13.04
C MET A 166 -16.28 -1.07 -13.16
N GLY A 167 -16.56 -1.89 -12.14
CA GLY A 167 -17.62 -2.90 -12.16
C GLY A 167 -17.47 -3.93 -13.28
N LEU A 168 -16.23 -4.22 -13.68
CA LEU A 168 -15.90 -5.18 -14.72
C LEU A 168 -15.29 -6.44 -14.10
N PRO A 169 -15.57 -7.63 -14.67
CA PRO A 169 -14.80 -8.84 -14.35
C PRO A 169 -13.32 -8.63 -14.64
N CYS A 170 -12.46 -9.07 -13.71
CA CYS A 170 -11.02 -9.11 -13.90
C CYS A 170 -10.62 -10.50 -14.41
N VAL A 171 -10.15 -10.57 -15.65
CA VAL A 171 -9.55 -11.78 -16.25
C VAL A 171 -8.06 -11.74 -15.95
N GLU A 172 -7.64 -12.52 -14.96
CA GLU A 172 -6.26 -12.61 -14.49
C GLU A 172 -5.54 -13.75 -15.22
N ALA A 173 -4.48 -13.41 -15.94
CA ALA A 173 -3.64 -14.35 -16.65
C ALA A 173 -2.96 -15.33 -15.69
N ARG A 174 -2.92 -16.60 -16.08
CA ARG A 174 -2.25 -17.66 -15.33
C ARG A 174 -0.94 -18.02 -16.01
N LEU A 175 0.18 -17.68 -15.40
CA LEU A 175 1.49 -17.98 -15.98
C LEU A 175 1.73 -19.48 -16.16
N ASP A 176 1.25 -20.30 -15.23
CA ASP A 176 1.36 -21.76 -15.30
C ASP A 176 0.57 -22.37 -16.48
N GLY A 177 -0.53 -21.74 -16.90
CA GLY A 177 -1.27 -22.13 -18.10
C GLY A 177 -0.71 -21.52 -19.38
N LEU A 178 -0.15 -20.30 -19.30
CA LEU A 178 0.38 -19.58 -20.46
C LEU A 178 1.73 -20.12 -20.91
N MET A 179 2.62 -20.45 -19.98
CA MET A 179 3.98 -20.86 -20.28
C MET A 179 4.07 -22.36 -20.51
N SER A 180 4.68 -22.74 -21.64
CA SER A 180 5.02 -24.12 -21.99
C SER A 180 6.50 -24.20 -22.37
N SER A 181 7.09 -25.39 -22.21
CA SER A 181 8.43 -25.70 -22.72
C SER A 181 8.55 -25.42 -24.23
N PHE A 182 7.43 -25.46 -24.96
CA PHE A 182 7.36 -25.07 -26.35
C PHE A 182 6.89 -23.60 -26.46
N LEU A 183 7.80 -22.72 -26.88
CA LEU A 183 7.54 -21.28 -27.03
C LEU A 183 6.46 -21.00 -28.09
N GLY A 184 6.32 -21.87 -29.09
CA GLY A 184 5.23 -21.83 -30.06
C GLY A 184 3.84 -21.96 -29.40
N THR A 185 3.70 -22.88 -28.45
CA THR A 185 2.48 -23.09 -27.66
C THR A 185 2.23 -21.91 -26.74
N THR A 186 3.28 -21.35 -26.12
CA THR A 186 3.18 -20.12 -25.30
C THR A 186 2.60 -18.95 -26.09
N ALA A 187 3.13 -18.66 -27.28
CA ALA A 187 2.62 -17.59 -28.14
C ALA A 187 1.14 -17.79 -28.53
N ARG A 188 0.74 -19.04 -28.78
CA ARG A 188 -0.64 -19.39 -29.11
C ARG A 188 -1.58 -19.26 -27.91
N ASN A 189 -1.12 -19.63 -26.70
CA ASN A 189 -1.89 -19.49 -25.47
C ASN A 189 -2.09 -18.01 -25.12
N ILE A 190 -1.08 -17.16 -25.32
CA ILE A 190 -1.22 -15.70 -25.22
C ILE A 190 -2.30 -15.20 -26.20
N GLY A 191 -2.23 -15.59 -27.47
CA GLY A 191 -3.25 -15.23 -28.45
C GLY A 191 -4.67 -15.66 -28.02
N ALA A 192 -4.84 -16.91 -27.59
CA ALA A 192 -6.13 -17.43 -27.13
C ALA A 192 -6.69 -16.70 -25.90
N LEU A 193 -5.82 -16.30 -24.97
CA LEU A 193 -6.19 -15.49 -23.81
C LEU A 193 -6.69 -14.11 -24.25
N PHE A 194 -5.99 -13.44 -25.15
CA PHE A 194 -6.38 -12.12 -25.64
C PHE A 194 -7.65 -12.18 -26.50
N ASP A 195 -7.82 -13.20 -27.35
CA ASP A 195 -9.04 -13.42 -28.12
C ASP A 195 -10.25 -13.59 -27.20
N PHE A 196 -10.09 -14.36 -26.12
CA PHE A 196 -11.12 -14.49 -25.09
C PHE A 196 -11.40 -13.13 -24.43
N ALA A 197 -10.37 -12.41 -23.99
CA ALA A 197 -10.54 -11.12 -23.32
C ALA A 197 -11.16 -10.06 -24.25
N ASN A 198 -10.87 -10.09 -25.56
CA ASN A 198 -11.40 -9.15 -26.55
C ASN A 198 -12.87 -9.41 -26.89
N ARG A 199 -13.34 -10.64 -26.68
CA ARG A 199 -14.74 -10.99 -26.86
C ARG A 199 -15.64 -10.40 -25.78
N TYR A 200 -15.13 -10.18 -24.57
CA TYR A 200 -15.94 -9.80 -23.42
C TYR A 200 -15.57 -8.44 -22.84
N ARG A 201 -16.56 -7.80 -22.19
CA ARG A 201 -16.37 -6.59 -21.38
C ARG A 201 -15.68 -6.93 -20.06
N CYS A 202 -14.35 -6.92 -20.06
CA CYS A 202 -13.54 -7.23 -18.88
C CYS A 202 -12.27 -6.37 -18.80
N VAL A 203 -11.65 -6.38 -17.63
CA VAL A 203 -10.25 -5.97 -17.46
C VAL A 203 -9.38 -7.19 -17.65
N LEU A 204 -8.38 -7.12 -18.53
CA LEU A 204 -7.34 -8.14 -18.65
C LEU A 204 -6.20 -7.75 -17.72
N PHE A 205 -5.88 -8.59 -16.74
CA PHE A 205 -4.76 -8.38 -15.82
C PHE A 205 -3.65 -9.38 -16.09
N LEU A 206 -2.46 -8.86 -16.42
CA LEU A 206 -1.24 -9.63 -16.64
C LEU A 206 -0.31 -9.41 -15.45
N ASP A 207 -0.40 -10.28 -14.44
CA ASP A 207 0.54 -10.27 -13.32
C ASP A 207 1.88 -10.89 -13.71
N GLU A 208 2.94 -10.54 -13.00
CA GLU A 208 4.31 -10.99 -13.27
C GLU A 208 4.68 -10.83 -14.75
N PHE A 209 4.33 -9.68 -15.33
CA PHE A 209 4.45 -9.39 -16.76
C PHE A 209 5.90 -9.54 -17.26
N ASP A 210 6.89 -9.34 -16.39
CA ASP A 210 8.28 -9.65 -16.71
C ASP A 210 8.48 -11.09 -17.13
N ALA A 211 7.76 -12.08 -16.58
CA ALA A 211 7.87 -13.47 -17.02
C ALA A 211 7.52 -13.69 -18.51
N LEU A 212 6.58 -12.91 -19.03
CA LEU A 212 6.12 -12.99 -20.43
C LEU A 212 6.92 -12.09 -21.38
N ALA A 213 7.55 -11.04 -20.85
CA ALA A 213 8.13 -9.95 -21.64
C ALA A 213 9.64 -9.74 -21.39
N LYS A 214 10.36 -10.74 -20.87
CA LYS A 214 11.81 -10.65 -20.64
C LYS A 214 12.56 -10.32 -21.93
N ALA A 215 13.37 -9.29 -21.87
CA ALA A 215 14.48 -9.12 -22.79
C ALA A 215 15.56 -10.15 -22.42
N ARG A 216 15.72 -11.23 -23.21
CA ARG A 216 16.91 -12.09 -23.12
C ARG A 216 17.91 -11.68 -24.19
N ASP A 217 19.14 -11.41 -23.76
CA ASP A 217 20.30 -11.11 -24.63
C ASP A 217 21.11 -12.36 -25.03
N ASP A 218 20.66 -13.57 -24.66
CA ASP A 218 21.41 -14.80 -24.90
C ASP A 218 21.34 -15.26 -26.37
N ALA A 219 22.52 -15.32 -27.02
CA ALA A 219 22.73 -15.59 -28.44
C ALA A 219 22.08 -16.86 -29.03
N GLN A 220 21.74 -17.86 -28.21
CA GLN A 220 21.22 -19.16 -28.68
C GLN A 220 19.69 -19.32 -28.62
N GLU A 221 18.97 -18.50 -27.85
CA GLU A 221 17.49 -18.59 -27.69
C GLU A 221 16.73 -17.40 -28.33
N ILE A 222 17.46 -16.52 -29.01
CA ILE A 222 16.98 -15.20 -29.47
C ILE A 222 15.71 -15.27 -30.33
N GLY A 223 15.57 -16.26 -31.20
CA GLY A 223 14.51 -16.28 -32.22
C GLY A 223 13.12 -16.55 -31.67
N GLU A 224 12.97 -17.59 -30.87
CA GLU A 224 11.66 -18.07 -30.42
C GLU A 224 11.08 -17.20 -29.30
N ILE A 225 11.92 -16.73 -28.37
CA ILE A 225 11.50 -15.83 -27.30
C ILE A 225 11.04 -14.49 -27.87
N LYS A 226 11.78 -13.92 -28.84
CA LYS A 226 11.35 -12.72 -29.56
C LYS A 226 10.01 -12.93 -30.25
N ARG A 227 9.73 -14.13 -30.76
CA ARG A 227 8.43 -14.45 -31.35
C ARG A 227 7.29 -14.38 -30.33
N VAL A 228 7.51 -14.88 -29.12
CA VAL A 228 6.54 -14.79 -28.00
C VAL A 228 6.30 -13.34 -27.60
N VAL A 229 7.37 -12.56 -27.39
CA VAL A 229 7.26 -11.13 -27.05
C VAL A 229 6.54 -10.37 -28.16
N ASN A 230 6.87 -10.61 -29.43
CA ASN A 230 6.17 -9.99 -30.55
C ASN A 230 4.68 -10.37 -30.60
N ALA A 231 4.33 -11.64 -30.34
CA ALA A 231 2.94 -12.07 -30.28
C ALA A 231 2.18 -11.37 -29.12
N LEU A 232 2.83 -11.19 -27.98
CA LEU A 232 2.27 -10.43 -26.85
C LEU A 232 2.04 -8.97 -27.22
N LEU A 233 3.03 -8.30 -27.84
CA LEU A 233 2.91 -6.90 -28.27
C LEU A 233 1.81 -6.72 -29.32
N GLN A 234 1.72 -7.62 -30.30
CA GLN A 234 0.64 -7.63 -31.29
C GLN A 234 -0.74 -7.80 -30.63
N SER A 235 -0.84 -8.68 -29.63
CA SER A 235 -2.08 -8.90 -28.88
C SER A 235 -2.48 -7.67 -28.05
N LEU A 236 -1.52 -6.98 -27.45
CA LEU A 236 -1.74 -5.70 -26.76
C LEU A 236 -2.25 -4.61 -27.70
N ASP A 237 -1.71 -4.54 -28.91
CA ASP A 237 -2.14 -3.59 -29.94
C ASP A 237 -3.55 -3.92 -30.46
N ALA A 238 -3.86 -5.21 -30.68
CA ALA A 238 -5.18 -5.66 -31.12
C ALA A 238 -6.29 -5.40 -30.08
N ARG A 239 -5.96 -5.40 -28.79
CA ARG A 239 -6.91 -5.10 -27.70
C ARG A 239 -7.14 -3.60 -27.50
N ASN A 240 -6.29 -2.75 -28.06
CA ASN A 240 -6.39 -1.30 -27.85
C ASN A 240 -7.74 -0.75 -28.34
N GLY A 241 -8.47 -0.08 -27.45
CA GLY A 241 -9.82 0.42 -27.73
C GLY A 241 -10.96 -0.60 -27.63
N VAL A 242 -10.65 -1.89 -27.38
CA VAL A 242 -11.65 -2.95 -27.15
C VAL A 242 -11.93 -3.12 -25.65
N GLY A 243 -10.89 -3.08 -24.83
CA GLY A 243 -10.97 -3.30 -23.39
C GLY A 243 -9.77 -2.73 -22.64
N VAL A 244 -9.87 -2.71 -21.32
CA VAL A 244 -8.77 -2.27 -20.45
C VAL A 244 -7.79 -3.41 -20.23
N THR A 245 -6.50 -3.09 -20.28
CA THR A 245 -5.40 -4.00 -19.95
C THR A 245 -4.57 -3.39 -18.83
N LEU A 246 -4.43 -4.12 -17.74
CA LEU A 246 -3.53 -3.82 -16.65
C LEU A 246 -2.40 -4.86 -16.67
N ALA A 247 -1.16 -4.41 -16.53
CA ALA A 247 -0.02 -5.30 -16.36
C ALA A 247 0.73 -4.92 -15.08
N ALA A 248 1.31 -5.88 -14.38
CA ALA A 248 2.13 -5.64 -13.21
C ALA A 248 3.50 -6.31 -13.36
N THR A 249 4.57 -5.62 -12.98
CA THR A 249 5.92 -6.19 -12.93
C THR A 249 6.64 -5.84 -11.64
N ASN A 250 7.45 -6.78 -11.16
CA ASN A 250 8.38 -6.57 -10.05
C ASN A 250 9.79 -6.18 -10.51
N HIS A 251 10.09 -6.36 -11.81
CA HIS A 251 11.44 -6.25 -12.37
C HIS A 251 11.39 -5.44 -13.67
N GLU A 252 11.14 -4.14 -13.54
CA GLU A 252 11.00 -3.24 -14.68
C GLU A 252 12.25 -3.18 -15.56
N HIS A 253 13.43 -3.44 -14.99
CA HIS A 253 14.72 -3.48 -15.70
C HIS A 253 14.85 -4.69 -16.65
N LEU A 254 14.01 -5.73 -16.50
CA LEU A 254 14.01 -6.90 -17.38
C LEU A 254 13.10 -6.72 -18.61
N LEU A 255 12.31 -5.64 -18.66
CA LEU A 255 11.37 -5.40 -19.73
C LEU A 255 12.03 -4.82 -20.97
N ASP A 256 11.70 -5.36 -22.14
CA ASP A 256 12.14 -4.82 -23.43
C ASP A 256 11.64 -3.37 -23.64
N ALA A 257 12.47 -2.54 -24.29
CA ALA A 257 12.16 -1.13 -24.55
C ALA A 257 10.85 -0.93 -25.36
N ALA A 258 10.48 -1.88 -26.23
CA ALA A 258 9.26 -1.83 -27.02
C ALA A 258 8.00 -1.97 -26.18
N VAL A 259 8.05 -2.73 -25.08
CA VAL A 259 6.94 -2.91 -24.13
C VAL A 259 6.49 -1.57 -23.58
N TRP A 260 7.43 -0.75 -23.11
CA TRP A 260 7.13 0.55 -22.51
C TRP A 260 6.30 1.43 -23.45
N ARG A 261 6.59 1.41 -24.75
CA ARG A 261 5.89 2.22 -25.76
C ARG A 261 4.46 1.76 -26.05
N ARG A 262 4.03 0.60 -25.54
CA ARG A 262 2.67 0.05 -25.74
C ARG A 262 1.73 0.30 -24.56
N PHE A 263 2.25 0.79 -23.45
CA PHE A 263 1.42 1.22 -22.33
C PHE A 263 1.22 2.73 -22.40
N ASP A 264 -0.04 3.13 -22.34
CA ASP A 264 -0.45 4.53 -22.38
C ASP A 264 -0.10 5.20 -21.05
N SER A 265 -0.32 4.49 -19.93
CA SER A 265 0.05 4.92 -18.58
C SER A 265 1.05 3.96 -17.94
N ARG A 266 2.06 4.53 -17.27
CA ARG A 266 3.14 3.81 -16.58
C ARG A 266 3.18 4.31 -15.14
N ILE A 267 2.74 3.46 -14.22
CA ILE A 267 2.45 3.84 -12.85
C ILE A 267 3.50 3.18 -11.95
N ALA A 268 4.42 3.98 -11.43
CA ALA A 268 5.35 3.56 -10.39
C ALA A 268 4.60 3.48 -9.06
N ILE A 269 4.61 2.31 -8.41
CA ILE A 269 4.10 2.15 -7.05
C ILE A 269 5.29 2.18 -6.10
N PRO A 270 5.47 3.28 -5.32
CA PRO A 270 6.56 3.37 -4.38
C PRO A 270 6.29 2.50 -3.14
N VAL A 271 7.34 2.30 -2.33
CA VAL A 271 7.15 1.81 -0.96
C VAL A 271 6.28 2.79 -0.17
N PRO A 272 5.45 2.30 0.78
CA PRO A 272 4.54 3.15 1.54
C PRO A 272 5.29 4.23 2.34
N ASP A 273 4.77 5.46 2.28
CA ASP A 273 5.24 6.56 3.12
C ASP A 273 4.84 6.38 4.59
N GLN A 274 5.27 7.31 5.45
CA GLN A 274 5.04 7.21 6.89
C GLN A 274 3.55 7.09 7.25
N ASP A 275 2.68 7.85 6.58
CA ASP A 275 1.24 7.88 6.84
C ASP A 275 0.59 6.56 6.36
N ALA A 276 0.95 6.10 5.16
CA ALA A 276 0.52 4.80 4.62
C ALA A 276 0.96 3.63 5.51
N ARG A 277 2.20 3.65 6.01
CA ARG A 277 2.70 2.62 6.95
C ARG A 277 1.93 2.63 8.26
N ALA A 278 1.57 3.79 8.80
CA ALA A 278 0.77 3.87 10.02
C ALA A 278 -0.62 3.22 9.84
N ILE A 279 -1.26 3.44 8.69
CA ILE A 279 -2.56 2.82 8.36
C ILE A 279 -2.39 1.30 8.16
N LEU A 280 -1.37 0.87 7.42
CA LEU A 280 -1.05 -0.55 7.21
C LEU A 280 -0.82 -1.27 8.54
N LEU A 281 0.06 -0.74 9.39
CA LEU A 281 0.32 -1.26 10.73
C LEU A 281 -0.95 -1.32 11.57
N THR A 282 -1.76 -0.26 11.59
CA THR A 282 -3.02 -0.25 12.34
C THR A 282 -3.98 -1.36 11.88
N ASN A 283 -4.04 -1.62 10.56
CA ASN A 283 -4.87 -2.68 10.02
C ASN A 283 -4.32 -4.07 10.33
N PHE A 284 -3.02 -4.28 10.10
CA PHE A 284 -2.37 -5.57 10.33
C PHE A 284 -2.26 -5.91 11.82
N LEU A 285 -2.18 -4.94 12.72
CA LEU A 285 -2.09 -5.20 14.16
C LEU A 285 -3.39 -5.76 14.74
N LYS A 286 -4.55 -5.53 14.10
CA LYS A 286 -5.84 -6.07 14.58
C LYS A 286 -5.76 -7.60 14.77
N PRO A 287 -6.34 -8.15 15.86
CA PRO A 287 -7.15 -7.47 16.88
C PRO A 287 -6.34 -6.87 18.07
N LEU A 288 -5.01 -6.79 18.00
CA LEU A 288 -4.19 -6.34 19.12
C LEU A 288 -4.37 -4.84 19.42
N PRO A 289 -4.69 -4.45 20.66
CA PRO A 289 -4.70 -3.05 21.08
C PRO A 289 -3.26 -2.56 21.31
N VAL A 290 -2.81 -1.62 20.49
CA VAL A 290 -1.48 -1.01 20.54
C VAL A 290 -1.61 0.49 20.84
N ALA A 291 -0.80 1.03 21.76
CA ALA A 291 -0.86 2.44 22.09
C ALA A 291 -0.23 3.30 20.98
N ALA A 292 -0.58 4.59 20.91
CA ALA A 292 -0.07 5.49 19.86
C ALA A 292 1.47 5.58 19.82
N ALA A 293 2.12 5.61 20.99
CA ALA A 293 3.59 5.63 21.09
C ALA A 293 4.24 4.35 20.54
N ASP A 294 3.59 3.20 20.78
CA ASP A 294 4.06 1.89 20.33
C ASP A 294 3.87 1.75 18.80
N LEU A 295 2.77 2.29 18.27
CA LEU A 295 2.55 2.41 16.83
C LEU A 295 3.58 3.34 16.18
N GLN A 296 3.93 4.46 16.82
CA GLN A 296 4.97 5.36 16.34
C GLN A 296 6.34 4.65 16.24
N LEU A 297 6.69 3.82 17.22
CA LEU A 297 7.90 2.98 17.17
C LEU A 297 7.87 2.02 15.97
N LEU A 298 6.75 1.36 15.72
CA LEU A 298 6.60 0.47 14.58
C LEU A 298 6.72 1.22 13.25
N VAL A 299 6.12 2.40 13.13
CA VAL A 299 6.22 3.25 11.92
C VAL A 299 7.66 3.69 11.66
N TRP A 300 8.40 4.01 12.73
CA TRP A 300 9.83 4.35 12.67
C TRP A 300 10.68 3.16 12.27
N ALA A 301 10.42 1.98 12.85
CA ALA A 301 11.19 0.76 12.59
C ALA A 301 10.96 0.17 11.18
N THR A 302 9.79 0.43 10.60
CA THR A 302 9.36 -0.09 9.29
C THR A 302 9.71 0.83 8.12
N GLU A 303 10.64 1.76 8.30
CA GLU A 303 11.11 2.63 7.23
C GLU A 303 11.56 1.82 6.00
N SER A 304 11.11 2.26 4.82
CA SER A 304 11.39 1.64 3.51
C SER A 304 10.88 0.20 3.31
N MET A 305 10.09 -0.35 4.24
CA MET A 305 9.47 -1.67 4.08
C MET A 305 8.28 -1.63 3.11
N SER A 306 8.11 -2.71 2.34
CA SER A 306 6.90 -2.92 1.53
C SER A 306 5.69 -3.28 2.41
N GLY A 307 4.48 -3.24 1.83
CA GLY A 307 3.27 -3.66 2.56
C GLY A 307 3.34 -5.12 3.04
N ALA A 308 3.90 -6.01 2.20
CA ALA A 308 4.11 -7.41 2.54
C ALA A 308 5.15 -7.61 3.65
N ASP A 309 6.24 -6.81 3.66
CA ASP A 309 7.25 -6.87 4.72
C ASP A 309 6.67 -6.44 6.06
N ILE A 310 5.84 -5.39 6.06
CA ILE A 310 5.14 -4.91 7.26
C ILE A 310 4.17 -5.97 7.78
N GLU A 311 3.39 -6.60 6.90
CA GLU A 311 2.49 -7.69 7.26
C GLU A 311 3.24 -8.85 7.89
N MET A 312 4.32 -9.31 7.25
CA MET A 312 5.19 -10.36 7.77
C MET A 312 5.78 -10.00 9.15
N LEU A 313 6.27 -8.77 9.32
CA LEU A 313 6.81 -8.28 10.58
C LEU A 313 5.76 -8.33 11.69
N VAL A 314 4.54 -7.85 11.41
CA VAL A 314 3.44 -7.82 12.36
C VAL A 314 2.99 -9.24 12.73
N GLU A 315 2.87 -10.15 11.76
CA GLU A 315 2.55 -11.56 12.03
C GLU A 315 3.62 -12.25 12.89
N ALA A 316 4.90 -11.97 12.62
CA ALA A 316 5.98 -12.48 13.44
C ALA A 316 5.95 -11.90 14.87
N GLY A 317 5.62 -10.62 15.02
CA GLY A 317 5.39 -9.98 16.31
C GLY A 317 4.22 -10.59 17.08
N LYS A 318 3.09 -10.84 16.41
CA LYS A 318 1.94 -11.55 17.01
C LYS A 318 2.32 -12.93 17.54
N ARG A 319 3.04 -13.73 16.74
CA ARG A 319 3.55 -15.04 17.16
C ARG A 319 4.47 -14.95 18.38
N PHE A 320 5.36 -13.95 18.40
CA PHE A 320 6.24 -13.71 19.54
C PHE A 320 5.45 -13.42 20.83
N LEU A 321 4.43 -12.57 20.75
CA LEU A 321 3.60 -12.21 21.90
C LEU A 321 2.87 -13.42 22.49
N VAL A 322 2.28 -14.28 21.65
CA VAL A 322 1.61 -15.50 22.10
C VAL A 322 2.57 -16.41 22.87
N LEU A 323 3.75 -16.69 22.30
CA LEU A 323 4.74 -17.57 22.93
C LEU A 323 5.30 -17.01 24.25
N ARG A 324 5.34 -15.70 24.43
CA ARG A 324 5.79 -15.06 25.68
C ARG A 324 4.72 -15.07 26.77
N VAL A 325 3.45 -14.91 26.39
CA VAL A 325 2.34 -14.94 27.36
C VAL A 325 2.19 -16.33 27.96
N GLU A 326 2.33 -17.40 27.16
CA GLU A 326 2.29 -18.78 27.66
C GLU A 326 3.38 -19.06 28.70
N GLN A 327 4.62 -18.62 28.44
CA GLN A 327 5.74 -18.74 29.40
C GLN A 327 5.51 -17.99 30.72
N THR A 328 4.66 -16.96 30.72
CA THR A 328 4.36 -16.15 31.91
C THR A 328 3.14 -16.69 32.66
N ALA A 329 2.17 -17.28 31.96
CA ALA A 329 0.99 -17.92 32.53
C ALA A 329 1.33 -19.25 33.25
N GLU A 330 2.31 -20.01 32.76
CA GLU A 330 2.86 -21.16 33.49
C GLU A 330 3.51 -20.77 34.84
N ALA A 331 3.84 -19.48 35.03
CA ALA A 331 4.38 -18.94 36.27
C ALA A 331 3.36 -18.21 37.17
N SER A 332 2.10 -18.01 36.72
CA SER A 332 1.09 -17.28 37.51
C SER A 332 -0.35 -17.73 37.21
N THR A 333 -1.00 -18.31 38.22
CA THR A 333 -2.34 -18.91 38.22
C THR A 333 -3.51 -17.91 38.21
N ASN A 334 -3.47 -16.84 37.40
CA ASN A 334 -4.58 -15.89 37.34
C ASN A 334 -5.08 -15.65 35.91
N GLU A 335 -6.32 -16.11 35.67
CA GLU A 335 -7.07 -16.06 34.41
C GLU A 335 -7.43 -14.63 33.97
N THR A 336 -6.42 -13.84 33.59
CA THR A 336 -6.64 -12.50 33.03
C THR A 336 -6.41 -12.57 31.52
N ARG A 337 -7.43 -12.18 30.74
CA ARG A 337 -7.48 -12.31 29.27
C ARG A 337 -6.16 -11.84 28.62
N PRO A 338 -5.47 -12.69 27.83
CA PRO A 338 -4.05 -12.53 27.53
C PRO A 338 -3.61 -11.31 26.68
N PHE A 339 -4.53 -10.47 26.20
CA PHE A 339 -4.20 -9.40 25.23
C PHE A 339 -4.90 -8.05 25.48
N GLN A 340 -5.29 -7.74 26.72
CA GLN A 340 -6.01 -6.48 27.01
C GLN A 340 -5.20 -5.21 26.68
N ARG A 341 -3.86 -5.26 26.76
CA ARG A 341 -2.96 -4.20 26.30
C ARG A 341 -1.55 -4.78 26.10
N VAL A 342 -0.96 -4.55 24.92
CA VAL A 342 0.42 -4.98 24.65
C VAL A 342 1.39 -3.97 25.29
N ASP A 343 2.36 -4.47 26.06
CA ASP A 343 3.43 -3.65 26.62
C ASP A 343 4.41 -3.21 25.51
N GLY A 344 4.81 -1.94 25.51
CA GLY A 344 5.80 -1.39 24.58
C GLY A 344 7.16 -2.08 24.70
N GLY A 345 7.52 -2.56 25.89
CA GLY A 345 8.73 -3.37 26.09
C GLY A 345 8.71 -4.68 25.29
N LEU A 346 7.56 -5.37 25.25
CA LEU A 346 7.41 -6.61 24.47
C LEU A 346 7.43 -6.34 22.95
N ILE A 347 6.90 -5.20 22.51
CA ILE A 347 6.98 -4.78 21.11
C ILE A 347 8.43 -4.51 20.72
N LEU A 348 9.20 -3.83 21.57
CA LEU A 348 10.62 -3.61 21.33
C LEU A 348 11.41 -4.91 21.32
N GLU A 349 11.13 -5.86 22.22
CA GLU A 349 11.75 -7.20 22.17
C GLU A 349 11.41 -7.96 20.90
N ALA A 350 10.16 -7.91 20.45
CA ALA A 350 9.72 -8.51 19.20
C ALA A 350 10.47 -7.92 18.00
N LEU A 351 10.57 -6.58 17.94
CA LEU A 351 11.33 -5.87 16.90
C LEU A 351 12.81 -6.25 16.91
N ARG A 352 13.44 -6.31 18.09
CA ARG A 352 14.84 -6.74 18.24
C ARG A 352 15.06 -8.15 17.73
N ARG A 353 14.16 -9.08 18.09
CA ARG A 353 14.22 -10.45 17.56
C ARG A 353 14.09 -10.47 16.04
N GLN A 354 13.21 -9.65 15.47
CA GLN A 354 13.05 -9.58 14.02
C GLN A 354 14.26 -8.93 13.32
N ALA A 355 14.89 -7.94 13.93
CA ALA A 355 16.13 -7.36 13.41
C ALA A 355 17.25 -8.41 13.32
N VAL A 356 17.30 -9.38 14.25
CA VAL A 356 18.26 -10.49 14.21
C VAL A 356 17.89 -11.55 13.15
N LEU A 357 16.61 -11.96 13.10
CA LEU A 357 16.17 -13.06 12.23
C LEU A 357 16.03 -12.66 10.77
N ASN A 358 15.61 -11.42 10.52
CA ASN A 358 15.24 -10.90 9.20
C ASN A 358 15.93 -9.55 8.95
N VAL A 359 17.24 -9.44 9.17
CA VAL A 359 17.96 -8.16 9.09
C VAL A 359 17.74 -7.41 7.77
N ARG A 360 17.56 -8.14 6.66
CA ARG A 360 17.42 -7.59 5.30
C ARG A 360 16.11 -6.84 5.05
N ILE A 361 15.07 -7.04 5.84
CA ILE A 361 13.82 -6.27 5.67
C ILE A 361 13.91 -4.89 6.31
N PHE A 362 14.83 -4.69 7.26
CA PHE A 362 15.03 -3.40 7.90
C PHE A 362 15.99 -2.55 7.07
N HIS A 363 15.76 -1.24 7.07
CA HIS A 363 16.79 -0.30 6.65
C HIS A 363 18.07 -0.53 7.49
N ALA A 364 19.24 -0.49 6.86
CA ALA A 364 20.52 -0.86 7.50
C ALA A 364 20.71 -0.17 8.86
N ASP A 365 20.52 1.14 8.91
CA ASP A 365 20.64 1.93 10.14
C ASP A 365 19.63 1.52 11.22
N ARG A 366 18.40 1.15 10.83
CA ARG A 366 17.34 0.75 11.78
C ARG A 366 17.65 -0.59 12.40
N ALA A 367 18.14 -1.55 11.61
CA ALA A 367 18.55 -2.85 12.10
C ALA A 367 19.65 -2.73 13.16
N ASP A 368 20.69 -1.95 12.85
CA ASP A 368 21.83 -1.71 13.76
C ASP A 368 21.40 -1.02 15.05
N LEU A 369 20.51 -0.02 14.96
CA LEU A 369 19.98 0.67 16.15
C LEU A 369 19.13 -0.26 17.03
N LEU A 370 18.30 -1.13 16.42
CA LEU A 370 17.47 -2.08 17.16
C LEU A 370 18.33 -3.12 17.89
N MET A 371 19.31 -3.71 17.20
CA MET A 371 20.24 -4.71 17.76
C MET A 371 21.26 -4.11 18.74
N GLY A 372 21.52 -2.81 18.62
CA GLY A 372 22.51 -2.09 19.41
C GLY A 372 22.12 -1.79 20.87
N PRO A 373 23.02 -1.10 21.60
CA PRO A 373 22.80 -0.75 23.00
C PRO A 373 21.61 0.21 23.18
N LYS A 374 20.92 0.09 24.32
CA LYS A 374 19.69 0.86 24.61
C LYS A 374 19.89 2.38 24.52
N ASP A 375 21.04 2.89 24.95
CA ASP A 375 21.30 4.34 24.95
C ASP A 375 21.43 4.92 23.53
N ARG A 376 21.99 4.16 22.57
CA ARG A 376 22.03 4.58 21.15
C ARG A 376 20.64 4.61 20.54
N LEU A 377 19.83 3.59 20.82
CA LEU A 377 18.44 3.55 20.36
C LEU A 377 17.63 4.69 20.98
N ALA A 378 17.80 4.97 22.27
CA ALA A 378 17.11 6.06 22.95
C ALA A 378 17.44 7.42 22.30
N LYS A 379 18.71 7.67 21.98
CA LYS A 379 19.14 8.89 21.27
C LYS A 379 18.50 9.00 19.89
N ALA A 380 18.49 7.92 19.11
CA ALA A 380 17.89 7.92 17.77
C ALA A 380 16.36 8.12 17.80
N LEU A 381 15.68 7.63 18.84
CA LEU A 381 14.24 7.87 19.04
C LEU A 381 13.99 9.33 19.47
N ASP A 382 14.82 9.91 20.32
CA ASP A 382 14.73 11.33 20.71
C ASP A 382 14.91 12.25 19.48
N GLU A 383 15.91 11.98 18.64
CA GLU A 383 16.13 12.67 17.36
C GLU A 383 14.96 12.48 16.37
N ALA A 384 14.26 11.35 16.44
CA ALA A 384 13.05 11.08 15.66
C ALA A 384 11.76 11.68 16.26
N GLY A 385 11.87 12.47 17.34
CA GLY A 385 10.76 13.20 17.94
C GLY A 385 9.90 12.39 18.89
N PHE A 386 10.41 11.32 19.49
CA PHE A 386 9.72 10.59 20.55
C PHE A 386 9.85 11.32 21.88
N ASN A 387 8.76 11.40 22.65
CA ASN A 387 8.81 12.00 23.98
C ASN A 387 9.59 11.12 24.95
N GLN A 388 10.32 11.75 25.88
CA GLN A 388 11.11 11.05 26.91
C GLN A 388 10.27 10.08 27.77
N THR A 389 8.99 10.37 27.97
CA THR A 389 8.05 9.48 28.67
C THR A 389 7.78 8.19 27.88
N ASP A 390 7.62 8.31 26.57
CA ASP A 390 7.37 7.18 25.67
C ASP A 390 8.62 6.30 25.54
N ILE A 391 9.79 6.93 25.39
CA ILE A 391 11.10 6.26 25.41
C ILE A 391 11.29 5.49 26.72
N GLY A 392 10.98 6.12 27.87
CA GLY A 392 11.05 5.47 29.17
C GLY A 392 10.16 4.23 29.26
N ARG A 393 8.92 4.32 28.78
CA ARG A 393 7.98 3.20 28.75
C ARG A 393 8.47 2.05 27.88
N LEU A 394 9.03 2.32 26.69
CA LEU A 394 9.59 1.30 25.78
C LEU A 394 10.73 0.50 26.42
N PHE A 395 11.53 1.13 27.29
CA PHE A 395 12.64 0.46 27.97
C PHE A 395 12.28 -0.13 29.35
N GLY A 396 11.01 -0.06 29.75
CA GLY A 396 10.54 -0.55 31.06
C GLY A 396 10.95 0.35 32.24
N LEU A 397 11.27 1.63 32.00
CA LEU A 397 11.63 2.60 33.02
C LEU A 397 10.38 3.31 33.56
N SER A 398 10.24 3.41 34.88
CA SER A 398 9.15 4.16 35.52
C SER A 398 9.26 5.67 35.25
N GLN A 399 8.13 6.40 35.24
CA GLN A 399 8.12 7.86 35.06
C GLN A 399 9.05 8.59 36.05
N SER A 400 9.19 8.07 37.27
CA SER A 400 10.10 8.57 38.31
C SER A 400 11.59 8.34 37.99
N ALA A 401 11.93 7.26 37.27
CA ALA A 401 13.29 7.01 36.78
C ALA A 401 13.66 7.93 35.60
N VAL A 402 12.71 8.18 34.70
CA VAL A 402 12.87 9.12 33.56
C VAL A 402 13.11 10.55 34.08
N SER A 403 12.32 11.00 35.06
CA SER A 403 12.50 12.33 35.67
C SER A 403 13.82 12.49 36.45
N ARG A 404 14.38 11.42 37.04
CA ARG A 404 15.71 11.45 37.69
C ARG A 404 16.84 11.54 36.69
N ARG A 405 16.70 10.93 35.50
CA ARG A 405 17.66 11.09 34.40
C ARG A 405 17.65 12.53 33.86
N LYS A 406 16.48 13.18 33.76
CA LYS A 406 16.37 14.61 33.41
C LYS A 406 17.17 15.51 34.37
N LYS A 407 17.10 15.27 35.69
CA LYS A 407 17.90 15.99 36.70
C LYS A 407 19.41 15.70 36.65
N ARG A 408 19.83 14.55 36.11
CA ARG A 408 21.26 14.20 35.97
C ARG A 408 21.87 14.68 34.64
N GLY A 409 21.07 14.84 33.59
CA GLY A 409 21.53 15.29 32.27
C GLY A 409 21.85 16.79 32.17
N GLU A 410 21.31 17.62 33.07
CA GLU A 410 21.66 19.06 33.18
C GLU A 410 22.91 19.31 34.05
N ALA A 411 23.51 18.27 34.65
CA ALA A 411 24.66 18.39 35.55
C ALA A 411 25.99 17.86 34.96
N SER A 412 26.04 17.57 33.66
CA SER A 412 27.26 17.11 32.99
C SER A 412 27.49 17.83 31.67
N GLU A 413 27.69 19.14 31.73
CA GLU A 413 28.63 19.78 30.82
C GLU A 413 30.06 19.48 31.34
N PRO A 414 30.99 18.99 30.49
CA PRO A 414 32.36 18.82 30.93
C PRO A 414 32.98 20.21 31.12
N ARG A 415 33.41 20.50 32.35
CA ARG A 415 34.35 21.58 32.60
C ARG A 415 35.59 21.32 31.77
N THR A 416 35.82 22.16 30.77
CA THR A 416 37.12 22.36 30.15
C THR A 416 38.01 23.00 31.20
N GLU A 417 38.76 22.18 31.94
CA GLU A 417 39.89 22.66 32.73
C GLU A 417 41.10 22.76 31.80
N GLU A 418 41.37 23.99 31.37
CA GLU A 418 42.69 24.44 30.94
C GLU A 418 43.70 24.16 32.06
N MET A 419 44.63 23.23 31.84
CA MET A 419 45.89 23.19 32.60
C MET A 419 46.96 23.93 31.80
N VAL A 420 47.08 25.22 32.10
CA VAL A 420 48.26 26.05 31.81
C VAL A 420 49.25 25.89 32.97
N HIS A 421 50.47 25.46 32.59
CA HIS A 421 51.78 25.61 33.22
C HIS A 421 52.12 24.98 34.59
N GLY A 422 53.09 24.06 34.50
CA GLY A 422 54.17 23.79 35.44
C GLY A 422 55.33 23.17 34.68
#